data_AF-A0AAP5I2D8-F1
#
_entry.id   AF-A0AAP5I2D8-F1
#
_cell.length_a   1.000
_cell.length_b   1.000
_cell.length_c   1.000
_cell.angle_alpha   90.00
_cell.angle_beta   90.00
_cell.angle_gamma   90.00
#
_symmetry.space_group_name_H-M   'P 1'
#
loop_
_entity.id
_entity.type
_entity.pdbx_description
1 polymer ?
#
loop_
_entity_poly.entity_id
_entity_poly.type
_entity_poly.pdbx_seq_one_letter_code
_entity_poly.pdbx_strand_id
1 'polypeptide(L)' 'MPRKKLERKKDYIQIVIDPMDKTAFDTWCLANSTTMSEIIRKEIAPYIAKGKKLLDS' A
#
# COMPACT_ATOMS: atom_id res chain seq x y z
N MET A 1 21.81 -22.62 -11.41
CA MET A 1 22.39 -21.50 -10.62
C MET A 1 21.37 -21.07 -9.57
N PRO A 2 21.72 -21.02 -8.27
CA PRO A 2 20.78 -20.59 -7.23
C PRO A 2 20.57 -19.08 -7.33
N ARG A 3 19.35 -18.64 -7.64
CA ARG A 3 19.00 -17.21 -7.65
C ARG A 3 19.11 -16.67 -6.22
N LYS A 4 20.10 -15.82 -5.96
CA LYS A 4 20.26 -15.10 -4.69
C LYS A 4 18.97 -14.30 -4.46
N LYS A 5 18.16 -14.69 -3.47
CA LYS A 5 16.97 -13.91 -3.08
C LYS A 5 17.48 -12.53 -2.65
N LEU A 6 17.14 -11.49 -3.41
CA LEU A 6 17.36 -10.11 -2.96
C LEU A 6 16.48 -9.93 -1.72
N GLU A 7 17.09 -9.92 -0.53
CA GLU A 7 16.43 -9.44 0.69
C GLU A 7 16.22 -7.94 0.54
N ARG A 8 15.11 -7.57 -0.11
CA ARG A 8 14.61 -6.20 -0.02
C ARG A 8 14.06 -6.05 1.40
N LYS A 9 14.72 -5.22 2.21
CA LYS A 9 14.12 -4.69 3.44
C LYS A 9 12.80 -4.05 3.05
N LYS A 10 11.70 -4.67 3.44
CA LYS A 10 10.35 -4.14 3.26
C LYS A 10 10.00 -3.45 4.57
N ASP A 11 9.80 -2.14 4.50
CA ASP A 11 9.20 -1.40 5.61
C ASP A 11 7.69 -1.62 5.55
N TYR A 12 7.09 -1.86 6.72
CA TYR A 12 5.67 -2.10 6.86
C TYR A 12 5.04 -0.96 7.67
N ILE A 13 3.83 -0.58 7.27
CA ILE A 13 2.98 0.35 8.03
C ILE A 13 1.70 -0.40 8.42
N GLN A 14 1.20 -0.11 9.62
CA GLN A 14 -0.09 -0.61 10.06
C GLN A 14 -1.12 0.51 9.95
N ILE A 15 -2.20 0.25 9.23
CA ILE A 15 -3.30 1.20 9.04
C ILE A 15 -4.51 0.64 9.76
N VAL A 16 -5.07 1.42 10.69
CA VAL A 16 -6.32 1.07 11.37
C VAL A 16 -7.47 1.58 10.52
N ILE A 17 -8.37 0.68 10.15
CA ILE A 17 -9.58 0.95 9.37
C ILE A 17 -10.74 0.19 9.99
N ASP A 18 -11.96 0.65 9.73
CA ASP A 18 -13.16 -0.08 10.13
C ASP A 18 -13.20 -1.48 9.46
N PRO A 19 -13.59 -2.54 10.19
CA PRO A 19 -13.67 -3.88 9.62
C PRO A 19 -14.58 -4.00 8.40
N MET A 20 -15.71 -3.29 8.36
CA MET A 20 -16.65 -3.35 7.24
C MET A 20 -16.03 -2.74 5.98
N ASP A 21 -15.38 -1.59 6.13
CA ASP A 21 -14.67 -0.92 5.03
C ASP A 21 -13.51 -1.79 4.51
N LYS A 22 -12.80 -2.47 5.42
CA LYS A 22 -11.76 -3.44 5.05
C LYS A 22 -12.32 -4.55 4.17
N THR A 23 -13.43 -5.17 4.57
CA THR A 23 -14.03 -6.26 3.80
C THR A 23 -14.53 -5.80 2.42
N ALA A 24 -15.12 -4.62 2.34
CA ALA A 24 -15.52 -4.04 1.06
C ALA A 24 -14.31 -3.80 0.15
N PHE A 25 -13.22 -3.27 0.70
CA PHE A 25 -12.00 -3.01 -0.05
C PHE A 25 -11.29 -4.29 -0.50
N ASP A 26 -11.20 -5.30 0.37
CA ASP A 26 -10.65 -6.62 0.04
C ASP A 26 -11.43 -7.25 -1.13
N THR A 27 -12.77 -7.17 -1.10
CA THR A 27 -13.64 -7.71 -2.16
C THR A 27 -13.40 -6.99 -3.48
N TRP A 28 -13.27 -5.66 -3.45
CA TRP A 28 -12.96 -4.87 -4.64
C TRP A 28 -11.57 -5.21 -5.20
N CYS A 29 -10.55 -5.36 -4.34
CA CYS A 29 -9.21 -5.75 -4.76
C CYS A 29 -9.21 -7.13 -5.43
N LEU A 30 -9.95 -8.09 -4.88
CA LEU A 30 -10.11 -9.42 -5.46
C LEU A 30 -10.74 -9.36 -6.85
N ALA A 31 -11.83 -8.61 -7.02
CA ALA A 31 -12.51 -8.45 -8.29
C ALA A 31 -11.62 -7.81 -9.38
N ASN A 32 -10.70 -6.93 -8.98
CA ASN A 32 -9.79 -6.23 -9.88
C ASN A 32 -8.42 -6.91 -10.03
N SER A 33 -8.24 -8.12 -9.49
CA SER A 33 -6.97 -8.86 -9.52
C SER A 33 -5.76 -8.02 -9.06
N THR A 34 -5.96 -7.20 -8.01
CA THR A 34 -4.95 -6.30 -7.45
C THR A 34 -4.85 -6.48 -5.94
N THR A 35 -3.85 -5.85 -5.32
CA THR A 35 -3.66 -5.88 -3.87
C THR A 35 -3.89 -4.51 -3.24
N MET A 36 -4.42 -4.47 -2.01
CA MET A 36 -4.57 -3.21 -1.25
C MET A 36 -3.25 -2.43 -1.20
N SER A 37 -2.13 -3.12 -1.04
CA SER A 37 -0.80 -2.50 -0.99
C SER A 37 -0.40 -1.79 -2.28
N GLU A 38 -0.79 -2.31 -3.44
CA GLU A 38 -0.53 -1.66 -4.73
C GLU A 38 -1.37 -0.40 -4.89
N ILE A 39 -2.65 -0.48 -4.53
CA ILE A 39 -3.56 0.65 -4.57
C ILE A 39 -3.08 1.76 -3.63
N ILE A 40 -2.79 1.42 -2.37
CA ILE A 40 -2.28 2.38 -1.39
C ILE A 40 -0.98 3.04 -1.88
N ARG A 41 -0.05 2.27 -2.46
CA ARG A 41 1.18 2.86 -3.05
C ARG A 41 0.87 3.82 -4.19
N LYS A 42 -0.07 3.48 -5.07
CA LYS A 42 -0.49 4.33 -6.19
C LYS A 42 -1.11 5.63 -5.70
N GLU A 43 -1.97 5.56 -4.69
CA GLU A 43 -2.63 6.72 -4.10
C GLU A 43 -1.66 7.61 -3.31
N ILE A 44 -0.66 7.03 -2.63
CA ILE A 44 0.34 7.79 -1.86
C ILE A 44 1.43 8.40 -2.77
N ALA A 45 1.74 7.80 -3.92
CA ALA A 45 2.84 8.20 -4.80
C ALA A 45 2.85 9.71 -5.17
N PRO A 46 1.71 10.36 -5.50
CA PRO A 46 1.67 11.79 -5.80
C PRO A 46 2.08 12.69 -4.64
N TYR A 47 1.86 12.25 -3.40
CA TYR A 47 2.20 13.00 -2.19
C TYR A 47 3.69 12.90 -1.87
N ILE A 48 4.31 11.75 -2.13
CA ILE A 48 5.76 11.54 -1.98
C ILE A 48 6.52 12.34 -3.04
N ALA A 49 6.11 12.25 -4.31
CA ALA A 49 6.82 12.85 -5.44
C ALA A 49 6.91 14.39 -5.38
N LYS A 50 5.99 15.04 -4.66
CA LYS A 50 5.96 16.51 -4.54
C LYS A 50 6.67 17.03 -3.29
N GLY A 51 7.26 16.17 -2.46
CA GLY A 51 7.86 16.56 -1.18
C GLY A 51 6.89 17.28 -0.23
N LYS A 52 5.58 17.24 -0.54
CA LYS A 52 4.53 17.87 0.27
C LYS A 52 4.37 16.99 1.51
N LYS A 53 4.86 17.48 2.65
CA LYS A 53 4.45 16.94 3.94
C LYS A 53 2.93 17.02 4.00
N LEU A 54 2.29 15.88 4.29
CA LEU A 54 0.82 15.78 4.38
C LEU A 54 0.27 16.51 5.61
N LEU A 55 1.13 17.02 6.49
CA LEU A 55 0.81 17.78 7.69
C LEU A 55 1.86 18.88 7.83
N ASP A 56 1.47 20.14 7.62
CA ASP A 56 2.13 21.25 8.29
C ASP A 56 1.68 21.19 9.76
N SER A 57 2.66 21.27 10.66
CA SER A 57 2.57 21.06 12.11
C SER A 57 1.36 21.71 12.79
#